data_AF-A0A1E7GNA6-F1
#
_entry.id   AF-A0A1E7GNA6-F1
#
_cell.length_a   1.000
_cell.length_b   1.000
_cell.length_c   1.000
_cell.angle_alpha   90.00
_cell.angle_beta   90.00
_cell.angle_gamma   90.00
#
_symmetry.space_group_name_H-M   'P 1'
#
loop_
_entity.id
_entity.type
_entity.pdbx_description
1 polymer ?
#
loop_
_entity_poly.entity_id
_entity_poly.type
_entity_poly.pdbx_seq_one_letter_code
_entity_poly.pdbx_strand_id
1 'polypeptide(L)'
;MDLNKPGLAYDGQLDVESVKVERLLASLAPGVKDMISGALQSHLTFGGAGTEWPKLRDVLMVDGTYGLHDGRVSNTPVTLAVAKLLGLDELNNLSFESLDGSLHIVKGQVALKTRMTGKDVNAQAKGNVGLDGKLDLPVSLRFSPELSEKLKRRVSMAKYLVDETGEAEIRLKLAGTVTRPYPTLDTAGVQEQVKETVRKEALKALGKALSGEKKGKEGGDKDSKSDAANELIKGIFGQ
;
A
#
# COMPACT_ATOMS: atom_id res chain seq x y z
N MET A 1 -8.79 30.35 -32.63
CA MET A 1 -9.50 30.61 -31.36
C MET A 1 -10.93 30.13 -31.53
N ASP A 2 -11.33 29.11 -30.78
CA ASP A 2 -12.70 28.58 -30.77
C ASP A 2 -13.52 29.38 -29.75
N LEU A 3 -14.50 30.14 -30.22
CA LEU A 3 -15.30 31.08 -29.42
C LEU A 3 -16.42 30.40 -28.62
N ASN A 4 -16.55 29.06 -28.70
CA ASN A 4 -17.58 28.29 -27.99
C ASN A 4 -17.13 27.74 -26.61
N LYS A 5 -15.93 28.09 -26.12
CA LYS A 5 -15.45 27.66 -24.79
C LYS A 5 -15.52 28.83 -23.79
N PRO A 6 -16.26 28.71 -22.67
CA PRO A 6 -16.45 29.80 -21.73
C PRO A 6 -15.16 30.00 -20.90
N GLY A 7 -14.25 30.82 -21.40
CA GLY A 7 -13.05 31.26 -20.68
C GLY A 7 -11.75 31.13 -21.48
N LEU A 8 -10.69 31.75 -20.96
CA LEU A 8 -9.33 31.63 -21.51
C LEU A 8 -8.90 30.16 -21.50
N ALA A 9 -8.63 29.62 -22.69
CA ALA A 9 -8.07 28.29 -22.87
C ALA A 9 -6.54 28.37 -22.94
N TYR A 10 -5.87 27.36 -22.42
CA TYR A 10 -4.42 27.28 -22.37
C TYR A 10 -3.96 25.84 -22.34
N ASP A 11 -2.74 25.64 -22.82
CA ASP A 11 -2.01 24.39 -22.78
C ASP A 11 -0.51 24.70 -22.63
N GLY A 12 0.25 23.71 -22.17
CA GLY A 12 1.68 23.88 -21.97
C GLY A 12 2.35 22.64 -21.40
N GLN A 13 3.65 22.80 -21.14
CA GLN A 13 4.50 21.79 -20.55
C GLN A 13 5.22 22.39 -19.35
N LEU A 14 5.43 21.57 -18.32
CA LEU A 14 6.15 21.92 -17.11
C LEU A 14 7.19 20.84 -16.83
N ASP A 15 8.45 21.26 -16.84
CA ASP A 15 9.59 20.47 -16.43
C ASP A 15 10.15 20.99 -15.11
N VAL A 16 10.36 20.08 -14.17
CA VAL A 16 10.97 20.33 -12.88
C VAL A 16 12.08 19.31 -12.71
N GLU A 17 13.31 19.76 -12.47
CA GLU A 17 14.47 18.86 -12.41
C GLU A 17 14.92 18.51 -10.99
N SER A 18 14.85 19.45 -10.04
CA SER A 18 15.24 19.18 -8.65
C SER A 18 14.80 20.33 -7.76
N VAL A 19 13.50 20.37 -7.45
CA VAL A 19 12.95 21.42 -6.58
C VAL A 19 12.54 20.84 -5.24
N LYS A 20 13.02 21.46 -4.16
CA LYS A 20 12.62 21.11 -2.79
C LYS A 20 11.14 21.36 -2.57
N VAL A 21 10.35 20.31 -2.40
CA VAL A 21 8.89 20.40 -2.24
C VAL A 21 8.50 21.23 -1.04
N GLU A 22 9.25 21.12 0.06
CA GLU A 22 8.98 21.90 1.27
C GLU A 22 9.01 23.42 1.02
N ARG A 23 9.83 23.90 0.08
CA ARG A 23 9.91 25.32 -0.29
C ARG A 23 8.71 25.74 -1.14
N LEU A 24 8.30 24.89 -2.07
CA LEU A 24 7.09 25.12 -2.88
C LEU A 24 5.85 25.18 -1.98
N LEU A 25 5.70 24.19 -1.10
CA LEU A 25 4.54 24.10 -0.20
C LEU A 25 4.54 25.22 0.84
N ALA A 26 5.69 25.66 1.35
CA ALA A 26 5.74 26.82 2.23
C ALA A 26 5.13 28.09 1.59
N SER A 27 5.23 28.21 0.26
CA SER A 27 4.71 29.35 -0.49
C SER A 27 3.25 29.16 -0.92
N LEU A 28 2.88 27.96 -1.36
CA LEU A 28 1.59 27.69 -2.00
C LEU A 28 0.55 27.08 -1.06
N ALA A 29 0.98 26.31 -0.06
CA ALA A 29 0.11 25.57 0.84
C ALA A 29 0.79 25.39 2.22
N PRO A 30 1.01 26.48 2.98
CA PRO A 30 1.84 26.44 4.19
C PRO A 30 1.32 25.46 5.26
N GLY A 31 0.02 25.17 5.28
CA GLY A 31 -0.59 24.22 6.21
C GLY A 31 -0.19 22.75 6.01
N VAL A 32 0.45 22.40 4.89
CA VAL A 32 0.90 21.02 4.59
C VAL A 32 2.39 20.92 4.30
N LYS A 33 3.16 22.00 4.48
CA LYS A 33 4.58 22.06 4.11
C LYS A 33 5.45 21.00 4.79
N ASP A 34 5.07 20.58 6.00
CA ASP A 34 5.84 19.62 6.81
C ASP A 34 5.36 18.17 6.60
N MET A 35 4.29 17.99 5.82
CA MET A 35 3.69 16.68 5.55
C MET A 35 4.44 15.88 4.48
N ILE A 36 5.15 16.56 3.60
CA ILE A 36 5.95 15.92 2.55
C ILE A 36 7.20 16.75 2.27
N SER A 37 8.33 16.06 2.13
CA SER A 37 9.63 16.66 1.78
C SER A 37 10.33 15.79 0.74
N GLY A 38 11.28 16.40 0.02
CA GLY A 38 12.11 15.72 -0.96
C GLY A 38 12.43 16.60 -2.15
N ALA A 39 13.34 16.13 -2.99
CA ALA A 39 13.65 16.76 -4.28
C ALA A 39 12.64 16.28 -5.33
N LEU A 40 11.86 17.20 -5.90
CA LEU A 40 10.89 16.95 -6.96
C LEU A 40 11.53 17.00 -8.33
N GLN A 41 11.25 15.98 -9.11
CA GLN A 41 11.39 15.88 -10.55
C GLN A 41 9.99 15.72 -11.14
N SER A 42 9.68 16.40 -12.23
CA SER A 42 8.44 16.12 -12.97
C SER A 42 8.55 16.54 -14.42
N HIS A 43 7.85 15.82 -15.26
CA HIS A 43 7.58 16.19 -16.64
C HIS A 43 6.08 16.08 -16.87
N LEU A 44 5.42 17.22 -17.02
CA LEU A 44 3.97 17.30 -17.13
C LEU A 44 3.60 18.07 -18.40
N THR A 45 2.61 17.57 -19.14
CA THR A 45 1.83 18.37 -20.09
C THR A 45 0.49 18.67 -19.47
N PHE A 46 -0.03 19.87 -19.71
CA PHE A 46 -1.33 20.27 -19.18
C PHE A 46 -2.13 21.08 -20.18
N GLY A 47 -3.44 21.03 -20.04
CA GLY A 47 -4.40 21.81 -20.80
C GLY A 47 -5.62 22.12 -19.95
N GLY A 48 -6.25 23.27 -20.19
CA GLY A 48 -7.41 23.67 -19.42
C GLY A 48 -8.09 24.90 -20.00
N ALA A 49 -9.20 25.28 -19.37
CA ALA A 49 -9.89 26.51 -19.69
C ALA A 49 -10.54 27.12 -18.44
N GLY A 50 -10.64 28.45 -18.45
CA GLY A 50 -11.17 29.22 -17.33
C GLY A 50 -10.15 29.45 -16.22
N THR A 51 -10.47 30.36 -15.30
CA THR A 51 -9.56 30.81 -14.23
C THR A 51 -10.10 30.50 -12.82
N GLU A 52 -11.36 30.10 -12.72
CA GLU A 52 -12.01 29.73 -11.46
C GLU A 52 -11.88 28.22 -11.22
N TRP A 53 -11.43 27.83 -10.01
CA TRP A 53 -11.14 26.43 -9.68
C TRP A 53 -12.28 25.45 -9.97
N PRO A 54 -13.56 25.72 -9.64
CA PRO A 54 -14.63 24.77 -9.92
C PRO A 54 -14.80 24.48 -11.42
N LYS A 55 -14.64 25.49 -12.29
CA LYS A 55 -14.77 25.34 -13.74
C LYS A 55 -13.51 24.71 -14.35
N LEU A 56 -12.33 25.17 -13.91
CA LEU A 56 -11.05 24.63 -14.37
C LEU A 56 -10.95 23.14 -14.08
N ARG A 57 -11.27 22.71 -12.85
CA ARG A 57 -11.19 21.31 -12.41
C ARG A 57 -11.89 20.34 -13.37
N ASP A 58 -13.03 20.75 -13.93
CA ASP A 58 -13.88 19.90 -14.77
C ASP A 58 -13.31 19.73 -16.20
N VAL A 59 -12.46 20.66 -16.63
CA VAL A 59 -11.84 20.68 -17.98
C VAL A 59 -10.31 20.56 -17.95
N LEU A 60 -9.71 20.45 -16.77
CA LEU A 60 -8.28 20.28 -16.59
C LEU A 60 -7.85 18.90 -17.11
N MET A 61 -6.86 18.91 -17.99
CA MET A 61 -6.14 17.75 -18.47
C MET A 61 -4.69 17.88 -18.05
N VAL A 62 -4.13 16.82 -17.47
CA VAL A 62 -2.70 16.76 -17.15
C VAL A 62 -2.21 15.34 -17.41
N ASP A 63 -1.09 15.22 -18.09
CA ASP A 63 -0.42 13.96 -18.35
C ASP A 63 1.04 14.08 -17.96
N GLY A 64 1.58 13.09 -17.26
CA GLY A 64 3.01 13.10 -17.00
C GLY A 64 3.50 12.18 -15.92
N THR A 65 4.77 12.39 -15.60
CA THR A 65 5.51 11.64 -14.59
C THR A 65 6.04 12.57 -13.52
N TYR A 66 6.26 11.99 -12.35
CA TYR A 66 6.88 12.68 -11.23
C TYR A 66 7.80 11.71 -10.48
N GLY A 67 8.79 12.29 -9.82
CA GLY A 67 9.71 11.61 -8.92
C GLY A 67 9.98 12.51 -7.73
N LEU A 68 10.03 11.90 -6.55
CA LEU A 68 10.50 12.53 -5.33
C LEU A 68 11.65 11.70 -4.77
N HIS A 69 12.80 12.33 -4.56
CA HIS A 69 13.98 11.67 -4.03
C HIS A 69 14.32 12.16 -2.62
N ASP A 70 14.87 11.24 -1.83
CA ASP A 70 15.42 11.47 -0.49
C ASP A 70 14.45 12.25 0.40
N GLY A 71 13.27 11.67 0.57
CA GLY A 71 12.12 12.37 1.10
C GLY A 71 11.45 11.67 2.28
N ARG A 72 10.37 12.29 2.72
CA ARG A 72 9.55 11.79 3.82
C ARG A 72 8.11 12.23 3.61
N VAL A 73 7.14 11.35 3.89
CA VAL A 73 5.75 11.78 4.14
C VAL A 73 5.40 11.51 5.59
N SER A 74 4.72 12.46 6.22
CA SER A 74 4.56 12.42 7.67
C SER A 74 3.34 13.14 8.17
N ASN A 75 2.71 12.54 9.18
CA ASN A 75 1.54 13.09 9.87
C ASN A 75 0.42 13.54 8.92
N THR A 76 0.30 12.87 7.76
CA THR A 76 -0.82 13.05 6.86
C THR A 76 -2.03 12.31 7.42
N PRO A 77 -3.28 12.74 7.15
CA PRO A 77 -4.46 11.98 7.55
C PRO A 77 -4.41 10.52 7.06
N VAL A 78 -3.81 10.27 5.89
CA VAL A 78 -3.67 8.93 5.30
C VAL A 78 -2.70 8.08 6.12
N THR A 79 -1.49 8.58 6.37
CA THR A 79 -0.48 7.84 7.16
C THR A 79 -0.97 7.55 8.57
N LEU A 80 -1.63 8.52 9.22
CA LEU A 80 -2.22 8.35 10.55
C LEU A 80 -3.32 7.28 10.57
N ALA A 81 -4.21 7.28 9.57
CA ALA A 81 -5.29 6.30 9.49
C ALA A 81 -4.79 4.88 9.22
N VAL A 82 -3.77 4.74 8.35
CA VAL A 82 -3.14 3.44 8.04
C VAL A 82 -2.35 2.91 9.24
N ALA A 83 -1.58 3.78 9.91
CA ALA A 83 -0.88 3.45 11.16
C ALA A 83 -1.84 2.90 12.21
N LYS A 84 -2.98 3.59 12.40
CA LYS A 84 -4.04 3.17 13.32
C LYS A 84 -4.66 1.83 12.92
N LEU A 85 -4.96 1.61 11.64
CA LEU A 85 -5.53 0.36 11.15
C LEU A 85 -4.60 -0.83 11.42
N LEU A 86 -3.29 -0.66 11.20
CA LEU A 86 -2.30 -1.73 11.31
C LEU A 86 -1.66 -1.83 12.71
N GLY A 87 -1.90 -0.85 13.58
CA GLY A 87 -1.29 -0.76 14.90
C GLY A 87 0.23 -0.52 14.85
N LEU A 88 0.71 0.22 13.85
CA LEU A 88 2.12 0.52 13.60
C LEU A 88 2.35 2.04 13.52
N ASP A 89 2.78 2.64 14.63
CA ASP A 89 3.03 4.09 14.71
C ASP A 89 4.20 4.54 13.82
N GLU A 90 5.09 3.63 13.44
CA GLU A 90 6.16 3.89 12.48
C GLU A 90 5.61 4.39 11.13
N LEU A 91 4.38 3.99 10.77
CA LEU A 91 3.74 4.44 9.53
C LEU A 91 3.30 5.90 9.57
N ASN A 92 3.29 6.54 10.74
CA ASN A 92 3.00 7.97 10.85
C ASN A 92 4.07 8.81 10.15
N ASN A 93 5.30 8.31 10.05
CA ASN A 93 6.45 8.99 9.45
C ASN A 93 7.23 8.04 8.55
N LEU A 94 6.96 8.11 7.24
CA LEU A 94 7.59 7.26 6.24
C LEU A 94 8.72 8.01 5.55
N SER A 95 9.96 7.57 5.74
CA SER A 95 11.11 8.00 4.93
C SER A 95 11.24 7.12 3.69
N PHE A 96 11.62 7.71 2.56
CA PHE A 96 11.84 7.00 1.31
C PHE A 96 13.06 7.53 0.57
N GLU A 97 13.70 6.62 -0.16
CA GLU A 97 14.74 6.97 -1.14
C GLU A 97 14.11 7.47 -2.43
N SER A 98 13.04 6.81 -2.90
CA SER A 98 12.29 7.23 -4.07
C SER A 98 10.79 7.13 -3.86
N LEU A 99 10.06 8.08 -4.44
CA LEU A 99 8.61 8.05 -4.62
C LEU A 99 8.31 8.57 -6.03
N ASP A 100 8.01 7.67 -6.95
CA ASP A 100 7.88 7.98 -8.36
C ASP A 100 6.59 7.41 -8.94
N GLY A 101 6.19 7.95 -10.09
CA GLY A 101 4.94 7.54 -10.70
C GLY A 101 4.53 8.33 -11.93
N SER A 102 3.30 8.05 -12.34
CA SER A 102 2.61 8.73 -13.43
C SER A 102 1.23 9.15 -12.97
N LEU A 103 0.75 10.25 -13.53
CA LEU A 103 -0.61 10.75 -13.33
C LEU A 103 -1.24 11.08 -14.67
N HIS A 104 -2.54 10.82 -14.76
CA HIS A 104 -3.40 11.27 -15.85
C HIS A 104 -4.64 11.91 -15.24
N ILE A 105 -4.84 13.19 -15.50
CA ILE A 105 -5.95 13.99 -14.99
C ILE A 105 -6.92 14.25 -16.13
N VAL A 106 -8.18 13.90 -15.94
CA VAL A 106 -9.25 14.20 -16.89
C VAL A 106 -10.58 14.26 -16.15
N LYS A 107 -11.42 15.26 -16.47
CA LYS A 107 -12.77 15.42 -15.88
C LYS A 107 -12.78 15.37 -14.35
N GLY A 108 -11.82 16.04 -13.72
CA GLY A 108 -11.70 16.10 -12.26
C GLY A 108 -11.27 14.79 -11.59
N GLN A 109 -10.83 13.79 -12.34
CA GLN A 109 -10.30 12.52 -11.82
C GLN A 109 -8.82 12.39 -12.15
N VAL A 110 -8.04 11.92 -11.17
CA VAL A 110 -6.61 11.63 -11.29
C VAL A 110 -6.43 10.13 -11.28
N ALA A 111 -6.14 9.53 -12.43
CA ALA A 111 -5.64 8.17 -12.50
C ALA A 111 -4.16 8.19 -12.09
N LEU A 112 -3.86 7.58 -10.95
CA LEU A 112 -2.55 7.59 -10.31
C LEU A 112 -1.92 6.20 -10.37
N LYS A 113 -0.64 6.12 -10.72
CA LYS A 113 0.21 4.95 -10.52
C LYS A 113 1.49 5.38 -9.85
N THR A 114 1.80 4.82 -8.68
CA THR A 114 2.98 5.21 -7.92
C THR A 114 3.66 4.03 -7.25
N ARG A 115 4.97 4.18 -7.05
CA ARG A 115 5.83 3.30 -6.27
C ARG A 115 6.65 4.15 -5.32
N MET A 116 6.83 3.65 -4.11
CA MET A 116 7.70 4.22 -3.10
C MET A 116 8.67 3.13 -2.64
N THR A 117 9.95 3.47 -2.64
CA THR A 117 11.03 2.63 -2.11
C THR A 117 11.52 3.26 -0.81
N GLY A 118 11.29 2.57 0.30
CA GLY A 118 11.67 3.01 1.63
C GLY A 118 12.52 1.97 2.34
N LYS A 119 13.18 2.39 3.41
CA LYS A 119 14.03 1.50 4.22
C LYS A 119 13.19 0.40 4.90
N ASP A 120 12.09 0.80 5.53
CA ASP A 120 11.29 -0.11 6.35
C ASP A 120 9.98 -0.52 5.66
N VAL A 121 9.51 0.30 4.71
CA VAL A 121 8.27 0.07 3.99
C VAL A 121 8.42 0.46 2.53
N ASN A 122 8.12 -0.47 1.64
CA ASN A 122 7.88 -0.21 0.23
C ASN A 122 6.38 -0.10 -0.01
N ALA A 123 5.95 0.84 -0.85
CA ALA A 123 4.54 1.03 -1.17
C ALA A 123 4.30 1.06 -2.68
N GLN A 124 3.15 0.56 -3.12
CA GLN A 124 2.68 0.68 -4.49
C GLN A 124 1.20 1.00 -4.47
N ALA A 125 0.77 1.93 -5.33
CA ALA A 125 -0.64 2.24 -5.49
C ALA A 125 -0.99 2.47 -6.95
N LYS A 126 -2.17 1.99 -7.35
CA LYS A 126 -2.73 2.21 -8.69
C LYS A 126 -4.24 2.34 -8.59
N GLY A 127 -4.78 3.53 -8.82
CA GLY A 127 -6.20 3.80 -8.64
C GLY A 127 -6.56 5.24 -8.99
N ASN A 128 -7.71 5.69 -8.48
CA ASN A 128 -8.23 7.02 -8.79
C ASN A 128 -8.28 7.90 -7.55
N VAL A 129 -7.93 9.17 -7.74
CA VAL A 129 -8.11 10.24 -6.75
C VAL A 129 -8.90 11.36 -7.42
N GLY A 130 -10.01 11.77 -6.83
CA GLY A 130 -10.73 12.94 -7.32
C GLY A 130 -9.97 14.23 -7.00
N LEU A 131 -10.05 15.23 -7.87
CA LEU A 131 -9.60 16.59 -7.55
C LEU A 131 -10.44 17.25 -6.44
N ASP A 132 -11.55 16.63 -6.05
CA ASP A 132 -12.33 16.91 -4.84
C ASP A 132 -11.78 16.20 -3.59
N GLY A 133 -10.69 15.45 -3.73
CA GLY A 133 -10.02 14.72 -2.67
C GLY A 133 -10.57 13.33 -2.39
N LYS A 134 -11.56 12.82 -3.14
CA LYS A 134 -12.07 11.45 -2.95
C LYS A 134 -11.01 10.41 -3.30
N LEU A 135 -10.99 9.32 -2.54
CA LEU A 135 -10.05 8.23 -2.71
C LEU A 135 -10.78 6.95 -3.18
N ASP A 136 -10.26 6.35 -4.25
CA ASP A 136 -10.49 4.95 -4.61
C ASP A 136 -9.13 4.36 -5.02
N LEU A 137 -8.31 4.10 -4.01
CA LEU A 137 -6.88 3.83 -4.20
C LEU A 137 -6.48 2.52 -3.51
N PRO A 138 -6.39 1.41 -4.26
CA PRO A 138 -5.71 0.20 -3.81
C PRO A 138 -4.22 0.48 -3.55
N VAL A 139 -3.72 0.00 -2.41
CA VAL A 139 -2.34 0.16 -1.96
C VAL A 139 -1.79 -1.17 -1.50
N SER A 140 -0.60 -1.55 -1.95
CA SER A 140 0.19 -2.65 -1.39
C SER A 140 1.35 -2.08 -0.59
N LEU A 141 1.51 -2.54 0.64
CA LEU A 141 2.59 -2.20 1.55
C LEU A 141 3.42 -3.46 1.83
N ARG A 142 4.72 -3.38 1.55
CA ARG A 142 5.69 -4.43 1.88
C ARG A 142 6.59 -3.94 3.00
N PHE A 143 6.61 -4.68 4.09
CA PHE A 143 7.30 -4.32 5.33
C PHE A 143 8.62 -5.07 5.43
N SER A 144 9.65 -4.39 5.93
CA SER A 144 10.92 -5.03 6.31
C SER A 144 10.70 -6.13 7.36
N PRO A 145 11.66 -7.06 7.56
CA PRO A 145 11.53 -8.10 8.57
C PRO A 145 11.26 -7.54 9.99
N GLU A 146 11.90 -6.42 10.34
CA GLU A 146 11.72 -5.78 11.65
C GLU A 146 10.28 -5.28 11.86
N LEU A 147 9.71 -4.56 10.90
CA LEU A 147 8.32 -4.08 11.00
C LEU A 147 7.32 -5.22 10.86
N SER A 148 7.64 -6.26 10.08
CA SER A 148 6.81 -7.45 9.94
C SER A 148 6.62 -8.18 11.27
N GLU A 149 7.67 -8.29 12.10
CA GLU A 149 7.57 -8.84 13.45
C GLU A 149 6.69 -7.99 14.38
N LYS A 150 6.76 -6.66 14.28
CA LYS A 150 5.85 -5.77 15.01
C LYS A 150 4.41 -5.95 14.56
N LEU A 151 4.18 -6.06 13.25
CA LEU A 151 2.87 -6.25 12.66
C LEU A 151 2.21 -7.57 13.11
N LYS A 152 2.97 -8.68 13.15
CA LYS A 152 2.48 -9.98 13.65
C LYS A 152 1.91 -9.90 15.07
N ARG A 153 2.52 -9.07 15.93
CA ARG A 153 2.08 -8.86 17.32
C ARG A 153 0.80 -8.02 17.43
N ARG A 154 0.39 -7.33 16.37
CA ARG A 154 -0.73 -6.39 16.36
C ARG A 154 -1.91 -6.90 15.57
N VAL A 155 -1.65 -7.58 14.46
CA VAL A 155 -2.65 -8.06 13.51
C VAL A 155 -2.58 -9.59 13.44
N SER A 156 -3.58 -10.26 14.00
CA SER A 156 -3.61 -11.73 14.14
C SER A 156 -3.51 -12.50 12.83
N MET A 157 -3.95 -11.90 11.71
CA MET A 157 -3.85 -12.49 10.36
C MET A 157 -2.48 -12.24 9.70
N ALA A 158 -1.68 -11.28 10.17
CA ALA A 158 -0.40 -10.93 9.55
C ALA A 158 0.63 -12.06 9.64
N LYS A 159 0.49 -13.00 10.58
CA LYS A 159 1.34 -14.20 10.66
C LYS A 159 1.28 -15.09 9.42
N TYR A 160 0.21 -14.98 8.62
CA TYR A 160 0.04 -15.73 7.37
C TYR A 160 0.46 -14.93 6.13
N LEU A 161 0.84 -13.66 6.32
CA LEU A 161 1.16 -12.71 5.25
C LEU A 161 2.67 -12.45 5.15
N VAL A 162 3.47 -13.19 5.92
CA VAL A 162 4.92 -13.10 5.92
C VAL A 162 5.51 -14.19 5.03
N ASP A 163 6.40 -13.78 4.13
CA ASP A 163 7.08 -14.67 3.21
C ASP A 163 8.35 -15.29 3.84
N GLU A 164 9.06 -16.09 3.04
CA GLU A 164 10.26 -16.82 3.47
C GLU A 164 11.43 -15.91 3.83
N THR A 165 11.43 -14.65 3.36
CA THR A 165 12.45 -13.64 3.68
C THR A 165 12.15 -12.90 4.99
N GLY A 166 10.98 -13.15 5.59
CA GLY A 166 10.53 -12.48 6.80
C GLY A 166 9.78 -11.18 6.53
N GLU A 167 9.57 -10.81 5.27
CA GLU A 167 8.81 -9.62 4.87
C GLU A 167 7.31 -9.92 4.82
N ALA A 168 6.49 -8.97 5.27
CA ALA A 168 5.05 -9.03 5.17
C ALA A 168 4.56 -8.17 4.00
N GLU A 169 3.58 -8.65 3.23
CA GLU A 169 2.84 -7.82 2.27
C GLU A 169 1.38 -7.65 2.74
N ILE A 170 0.94 -6.40 2.90
CA ILE A 170 -0.45 -6.05 3.23
C ILE A 170 -1.05 -5.26 2.09
N ARG A 171 -2.22 -5.70 1.63
CA ARG A 171 -3.03 -4.97 0.65
C ARG A 171 -4.16 -4.24 1.36
N LEU A 172 -4.31 -2.96 1.02
CA LEU A 172 -5.28 -2.04 1.56
C LEU A 172 -6.09 -1.43 0.42
N LYS A 173 -7.32 -1.04 0.72
CA LYS A 173 -8.08 -0.09 -0.07
C LYS A 173 -8.21 1.21 0.71
N LEU A 174 -7.71 2.32 0.15
CA LEU A 174 -7.94 3.66 0.68
C LEU A 174 -9.23 4.22 0.07
N ALA A 175 -10.22 4.46 0.92
CA ALA A 175 -11.49 5.10 0.58
C ALA A 175 -11.68 6.42 1.36
N GLY A 176 -12.83 7.07 1.18
CA GLY A 176 -13.14 8.35 1.85
C GLY A 176 -12.51 9.53 1.13
N THR A 177 -11.91 10.46 1.87
CA THR A 177 -11.21 11.62 1.29
C THR A 177 -9.78 11.74 1.81
N VAL A 178 -8.90 12.44 1.11
CA VAL A 178 -7.52 12.72 1.54
C VAL A 178 -7.42 13.37 2.93
N THR A 179 -8.46 14.11 3.34
CA THR A 179 -8.56 14.74 4.67
C THR A 179 -9.23 13.86 5.72
N ARG A 180 -10.05 12.90 5.31
CA ARG A 180 -10.75 11.93 6.18
C ARG A 180 -10.74 10.55 5.52
N PRO A 181 -9.57 9.90 5.46
CA PRO A 181 -9.42 8.62 4.77
C PRO A 181 -9.99 7.49 5.63
N TYR A 182 -10.50 6.47 4.95
CA TYR A 182 -11.01 5.25 5.56
C TYR A 182 -10.30 4.05 4.93
N PRO A 183 -9.09 3.70 5.41
CA PRO A 183 -8.38 2.52 4.92
C PRO A 183 -9.06 1.24 5.41
N THR A 184 -9.14 0.24 4.54
CA THR A 184 -9.62 -1.11 4.88
C THR A 184 -8.64 -2.15 4.37
N LEU A 185 -8.50 -3.28 5.07
CA LEU A 185 -7.78 -4.44 4.54
C LEU A 185 -8.51 -4.96 3.30
N ASP A 186 -7.75 -5.26 2.24
CA ASP A 186 -8.29 -5.93 1.07
C ASP A 186 -8.39 -7.44 1.35
N THR A 187 -9.49 -7.82 1.98
CA THR A 187 -9.74 -9.21 2.41
C THR A 187 -9.94 -10.17 1.25
N ALA A 188 -10.28 -9.69 0.05
CA ALA A 188 -10.48 -10.55 -1.12
C ALA A 188 -9.15 -11.18 -1.57
N GLY A 189 -8.08 -10.38 -1.65
CA GLY A 189 -6.74 -10.89 -1.95
C GLY A 189 -6.12 -11.70 -0.80
N VAL A 190 -6.37 -11.28 0.44
CA VAL A 190 -5.85 -11.96 1.65
C VAL A 190 -6.47 -13.35 1.83
N GLN A 191 -7.77 -13.55 1.58
CA GLN A 191 -8.41 -14.86 1.71
C GLN A 191 -7.81 -15.91 0.75
N GLU A 192 -7.46 -15.50 -0.47
CA GLU A 192 -6.87 -16.40 -1.46
C GLU A 192 -5.42 -16.77 -1.09
N GLN A 193 -4.62 -15.79 -0.67
CA GLN A 193 -3.25 -16.02 -0.19
C GLN A 193 -3.20 -16.89 1.07
N VAL A 194 -4.06 -16.62 2.05
CA VAL A 194 -4.16 -17.43 3.27
C VAL A 194 -4.55 -18.86 2.93
N LYS A 195 -5.51 -19.06 2.01
CA LYS A 195 -5.94 -20.39 1.57
C LYS A 195 -4.81 -21.16 0.89
N GLU A 196 -4.00 -20.50 0.07
CA GLU A 196 -2.83 -21.13 -0.56
C GLU A 196 -1.74 -21.48 0.46
N THR A 197 -1.42 -20.57 1.39
CA THR A 197 -0.41 -20.81 2.43
C THR A 197 -0.82 -21.94 3.36
N VAL A 198 -2.08 -21.94 3.83
CA VAL A 198 -2.62 -23.03 4.67
C VAL A 198 -2.60 -24.36 3.93
N ARG A 199 -2.96 -24.38 2.62
CA ARG A 199 -2.85 -25.59 1.79
C ARG A 199 -1.40 -26.08 1.67
N LYS A 200 -0.45 -25.18 1.41
CA LYS A 200 0.98 -25.52 1.30
C LYS A 200 1.52 -26.08 2.61
N GLU A 201 1.20 -25.46 3.75
CA GLU A 201 1.61 -25.95 5.06
C GLU A 201 0.96 -27.30 5.41
N ALA A 202 -0.34 -27.49 5.10
CA ALA A 202 -1.01 -28.79 5.27
C ALA A 202 -0.37 -29.89 4.40
N LEU A 203 -0.05 -29.59 3.14
CA LEU A 203 0.64 -30.53 2.25
C LEU A 203 2.06 -30.84 2.73
N LYS A 204 2.81 -29.85 3.25
CA LYS A 204 4.13 -30.08 3.87
C LYS A 204 4.01 -30.95 5.12
N ALA A 205 3.02 -30.71 5.98
CA ALA A 205 2.80 -31.50 7.20
C ALA A 205 2.40 -32.95 6.88
N LEU A 206 1.48 -33.14 5.91
CA LEU A 206 1.13 -34.47 5.40
C LEU A 206 2.32 -35.16 4.74
N GLY A 207 3.10 -34.43 3.93
CA GLY A 207 4.32 -34.92 3.32
C GLY A 207 5.32 -35.40 4.38
N LYS A 208 5.55 -34.64 5.46
CA LYS A 208 6.42 -35.04 6.57
C LYS A 208 5.88 -36.26 7.34
N ALA A 209 4.56 -36.34 7.55
CA ALA A 209 3.93 -37.48 8.22
C ALA A 209 3.99 -38.77 7.37
N LEU A 210 3.84 -38.66 6.04
CA LEU A 210 3.89 -39.77 5.10
C LEU A 210 5.32 -40.19 4.75
N SER A 211 6.25 -39.23 4.70
CA SER A 211 7.68 -39.46 4.43
C SER A 211 8.43 -39.89 5.70
N GLY A 212 7.70 -40.35 6.72
CA GLY A 212 8.18 -40.66 8.05
C GLY A 212 9.63 -41.08 8.04
N GLU A 213 10.46 -40.28 8.69
CA GLU A 213 11.85 -40.63 9.00
C GLU A 213 11.82 -42.00 9.68
N LYS A 214 12.00 -43.06 8.88
CA LYS A 214 12.48 -44.35 9.32
C LYS A 214 13.89 -44.12 9.82
N LYS A 215 14.02 -43.55 11.02
CA LYS A 215 15.11 -43.94 11.90
C LYS A 215 14.85 -45.38 12.26
N GLY A 216 15.54 -46.27 11.56
CA GLY A 216 15.62 -47.67 11.92
C GLY A 216 16.02 -47.79 13.38
N LYS A 217 15.13 -48.36 14.18
CA LYS A 217 15.49 -49.26 15.27
C LYS A 217 14.49 -50.40 15.23
N GLU A 218 15.03 -51.58 14.95
CA GLU A 218 14.38 -52.86 15.18
C GLU A 218 13.91 -52.98 16.63
N GLY A 219 12.79 -53.68 16.83
CA GLY A 219 12.30 -54.12 18.14
C GLY A 219 10.81 -53.88 18.28
N GLY A 220 10.03 -54.96 18.32
CA GLY A 220 8.57 -54.96 18.29
C GLY A 220 7.90 -54.32 19.52
N ASP A 221 6.68 -53.84 19.32
CA ASP A 221 5.48 -54.52 19.81
C ASP A 221 4.23 -53.92 19.14
N LYS A 222 3.27 -54.76 18.76
CA LYS A 222 1.94 -54.34 18.29
C LYS A 222 1.12 -54.07 19.54
N ASP A 223 0.69 -52.81 19.77
CA ASP A 223 -0.65 -52.49 20.33
C ASP A 223 -0.94 -51.00 20.65
N SER A 224 -0.06 -50.02 20.36
CA SER A 224 -0.34 -48.62 20.76
C SER A 224 -0.92 -47.69 19.68
N LYS A 225 -1.24 -48.18 18.47
CA LYS A 225 -1.63 -47.30 17.33
C LYS A 225 -3.07 -46.77 17.36
N SER A 226 -3.92 -47.23 18.28
CA SER A 226 -5.33 -46.80 18.35
C SER A 226 -5.53 -45.52 19.16
N ASP A 227 -4.70 -45.24 20.17
CA ASP A 227 -4.96 -44.14 21.11
C ASP A 227 -4.46 -42.79 20.61
N ALA A 228 -3.31 -42.74 19.92
CA ALA A 228 -2.75 -41.48 19.42
C ALA A 228 -3.63 -40.82 18.32
N ALA A 229 -4.35 -41.63 17.54
CA ALA A 229 -5.26 -41.12 16.51
C ALA A 229 -6.53 -40.49 17.13
N ASN A 230 -7.01 -41.01 18.26
CA ASN A 230 -8.19 -40.50 18.94
C ASN A 230 -7.91 -39.22 19.75
N GLU A 231 -6.69 -39.02 20.27
CA GLU A 231 -6.33 -37.77 20.95
C GLU A 231 -6.12 -36.60 19.97
N LEU A 232 -5.59 -36.87 18.77
CA LEU A 232 -5.44 -35.86 17.73
C LEU A 232 -6.80 -35.36 17.21
N ILE A 233 -7.80 -36.23 17.10
CA ILE A 233 -9.15 -35.83 16.68
C ILE A 233 -9.84 -35.00 17.78
N LYS A 234 -9.62 -35.32 19.06
CA LYS A 234 -10.16 -34.52 20.17
C LYS A 234 -9.54 -33.13 20.26
N GLY A 235 -8.24 -32.97 19.97
CA GLY A 235 -7.57 -31.66 20.02
C GLY A 235 -7.98 -30.69 18.91
N ILE A 236 -8.51 -31.19 17.79
CA ILE A 236 -8.94 -30.36 16.64
C ILE A 236 -10.41 -29.94 16.74
N PHE A 237 -11.22 -30.68 17.51
CA PHE A 237 -12.67 -30.47 17.64
C PHE A 237 -13.14 -30.04 19.04
N GLY A 238 -12.25 -29.65 19.94
CA GLY A 238 -12.65 -29.22 21.29
C GLY A 238 -11.68 -28.29 22.01
N GLN A 239 -11.79 -26.99 21.77
CA GLN A 239 -12.44 -26.01 22.67
C GLN A 239 -12.63 -24.69 21.94
#